data_AF-A0A1Y3X792-F1
#
_entry.id   AF-A0A1Y3X792-F1
#
_cell.length_a   1.000
_cell.length_b   1.000
_cell.length_c   1.000
_cell.angle_alpha   90.00
_cell.angle_beta   90.00
_cell.angle_gamma   90.00
#
_symmetry.space_group_name_H-M   'P 1'
#
loop_
_entity.id
_entity.type
_entity.pdbx_description
1 polymer ?
#
loop_
_entity_poly.entity_id
_entity_poly.type
_entity_poly.pdbx_seq_one_letter_code
_entity_poly.pdbx_strand_id
1 'polypeptide(L)'
;MSTKSINAELFRQLSYIADDENCMKKALDYIRKLAIQKEKAQPLTATDTLAEDIVPYRTKEELKEGFNQACQEAKHYKDGKLQLQTWEEVYHEL
;
A
#
# COMPACT_ATOMS: atom_id res chain seq x y z
N MET A 1 3.00 -31.97 1.80
CA MET A 1 3.07 -31.50 3.19
C MET A 1 1.82 -30.68 3.50
N SER A 2 1.27 -30.77 4.72
CA SER A 2 0.19 -29.89 5.16
C SER A 2 0.75 -28.48 5.48
N THR A 3 -0.05 -27.43 5.31
CA THR A 3 0.30 -26.05 5.71
C THR A 3 0.81 -25.97 7.15
N LYS A 4 0.24 -26.77 8.07
CA LYS A 4 0.71 -26.84 9.46
C LYS A 4 2.16 -27.35 9.58
N SER A 5 2.52 -28.32 8.75
CA SER A 5 3.89 -28.88 8.70
C SER A 5 4.89 -27.89 8.14
N ILE A 6 4.49 -27.07 7.16
CA ILE A 6 5.34 -26.04 6.55
C ILE A 6 5.57 -24.90 7.55
N ASN A 7 4.52 -24.46 8.25
CA ASN A 7 4.64 -23.39 9.25
C ASN A 7 5.58 -23.80 10.40
N ALA A 8 5.44 -25.02 10.92
CA ALA A 8 6.33 -25.54 11.95
C ALA A 8 7.80 -25.56 11.50
N GLU A 9 8.03 -26.00 10.27
CA GLU A 9 9.37 -26.02 9.67
C GLU A 9 9.93 -24.61 9.49
N LEU A 10 9.12 -23.65 9.03
CA LEU A 10 9.53 -22.25 8.90
C LEU A 10 9.97 -21.66 10.24
N PHE A 11 9.20 -21.88 11.31
CA PHE A 11 9.57 -21.42 12.65
C PHE A 11 10.85 -22.08 13.16
N ARG A 12 11.04 -23.38 12.88
CA ARG A 12 12.28 -24.09 13.20
C ARG A 12 13.48 -23.47 12.48
N GLN A 13 13.35 -23.18 11.18
CA GLN A 13 14.42 -22.55 10.40
C GLN A 13 14.76 -21.16 10.89
N LEU A 14 13.75 -20.33 11.21
CA LEU A 14 13.97 -19.02 11.80
C LEU A 14 14.70 -19.11 13.15
N SER A 15 14.41 -20.15 13.94
CA SER A 15 15.08 -20.36 15.23
C SER A 15 16.58 -20.64 15.07
N TYR A 16 17.04 -21.23 13.95
CA TYR A 16 18.47 -21.49 13.71
C TYR A 16 19.29 -20.24 13.41
N ILE A 17 18.64 -19.13 13.02
CA ILE A 17 19.29 -17.88 12.65
C ILE A 17 18.89 -16.71 13.55
N ALA A 18 18.14 -16.99 14.62
CA ALA A 18 17.50 -15.98 15.46
C ALA A 18 18.51 -15.14 16.28
N ASP A 19 19.74 -15.61 16.43
CA ASP A 19 20.84 -14.95 17.11
C ASP A 19 21.61 -13.95 16.22
N ASP A 20 21.43 -13.99 14.90
CA ASP A 20 22.02 -13.06 13.94
C ASP A 20 20.98 -12.06 13.40
N GLU A 21 21.07 -10.81 13.86
CA GLU A 21 20.21 -9.71 13.45
C GLU A 21 20.22 -9.47 11.92
N ASN A 22 21.38 -9.62 11.27
CA ASN A 22 21.49 -9.41 9.82
C ASN A 22 20.76 -10.52 9.05
N CYS A 23 20.83 -11.76 9.53
CA CYS A 23 20.10 -12.88 8.96
C CYS A 23 18.59 -12.71 9.15
N MET A 24 18.15 -12.29 10.34
CA MET A 24 16.73 -12.04 10.62
C MET A 24 16.15 -10.87 9.82
N LYS A 25 16.91 -9.78 9.60
CA LYS A 25 16.51 -8.67 8.72
C LYS A 25 16.28 -9.15 7.29
N LYS A 26 17.20 -9.96 6.74
CA LYS A 26 17.06 -10.54 5.40
C LYS A 26 15.83 -11.45 5.32
N ALA A 27 15.61 -12.32 6.30
CA ALA A 27 14.45 -13.19 6.34
C ALA A 27 13.14 -12.39 6.33
N LEU A 28 13.05 -11.32 7.12
CA LEU A 28 11.90 -10.43 7.17
C LEU A 28 11.64 -9.75 5.82
N ASP A 29 12.68 -9.26 5.14
CA ASP A 29 12.54 -8.63 3.83
C ASP A 29 12.07 -9.60 2.75
N TYR A 30 12.51 -10.85 2.78
CA TYR A 30 11.99 -11.88 1.88
C TYR A 30 10.53 -12.21 2.17
N ILE A 31 10.14 -12.35 3.43
CA ILE A 31 8.73 -12.59 3.82
C ILE A 31 7.84 -11.44 3.35
N ARG A 32 8.28 -10.19 3.53
CA ARG A 32 7.55 -9.00 3.01
C ARG A 32 7.39 -9.04 1.50
N LYS A 33 8.46 -9.36 0.76
CA LYS A 33 8.39 -9.50 -0.71
C LYS A 33 7.40 -10.58 -1.14
N LEU A 34 7.36 -11.71 -0.44
CA LEU A 34 6.41 -12.80 -0.71
C LEU A 34 4.97 -12.39 -0.41
N ALA A 35 4.72 -11.66 0.68
CA ALA A 35 3.40 -11.12 1.00
C ALA A 35 2.89 -10.18 -0.10
N ILE A 36 3.74 -9.23 -0.53
CA ILE A 36 3.43 -8.30 -1.63
C ILE A 36 3.17 -9.05 -2.94
N GLN A 37 3.96 -10.09 -3.25
CA GLN A 37 3.75 -10.90 -4.45
C GLN A 37 2.44 -11.68 -4.39
N LYS A 38 2.07 -12.21 -3.21
CA LYS A 38 0.78 -12.89 -3.00
C LYS A 38 -0.39 -11.95 -3.24
N GLU A 39 -0.31 -10.72 -2.73
CA GLU A 39 -1.33 -9.68 -2.97
C GLU A 39 -1.42 -9.28 -4.45
N LYS A 40 -0.27 -9.11 -5.13
CA LYS A 40 -0.22 -8.77 -6.57
C LYS A 40 -0.70 -9.89 -7.49
N ALA A 41 -0.52 -11.15 -7.07
CA ALA A 41 -0.94 -12.32 -7.83
C ALA A 41 -2.44 -12.62 -7.64
N GLN A 42 -3.07 -12.05 -6.62
CA GLN A 42 -4.52 -12.06 -6.50
C GLN A 42 -5.08 -10.94 -7.41
N PRO A 43 -5.88 -11.27 -8.44
CA PRO A 43 -6.61 -10.24 -9.17
C PRO A 43 -7.47 -9.48 -8.16
N LEU A 44 -7.61 -8.17 -8.36
CA LEU A 44 -8.45 -7.24 -7.59
C LEU A 44 -9.93 -7.67 -7.61
N THR A 45 -10.26 -8.81 -7.03
CA THR A 45 -11.62 -9.11 -6.58
C THR A 45 -11.66 -8.65 -5.15
N ALA A 46 -12.32 -7.51 -4.98
CA ALA A 46 -12.61 -6.87 -3.73
C ALA A 46 -13.04 -7.86 -2.63
N THR A 47 -12.94 -7.40 -1.39
CA THR A 47 -13.42 -8.02 -0.15
C THR A 47 -12.58 -9.17 0.40
N ASP A 48 -11.52 -8.84 1.14
CA ASP A 48 -11.48 -9.32 2.51
C ASP A 48 -10.73 -8.33 3.42
N THR A 49 -11.33 -8.15 4.58
CA THR A 49 -11.13 -7.09 5.58
C THR A 49 -9.86 -7.23 6.42
N LEU A 50 -9.48 -6.11 7.08
CA LEU A 50 -8.52 -5.95 8.19
C LEU A 50 -7.14 -5.36 7.85
N ALA A 51 -7.10 -4.14 7.33
CA ALA A 51 -6.04 -3.18 7.66
C ALA A 51 -6.57 -1.76 7.44
N GLU A 52 -6.90 -1.04 8.52
CA GLU A 52 -7.46 0.32 8.51
C GLU A 52 -6.51 1.41 7.96
N ASP A 53 -5.39 1.06 7.31
CA ASP A 53 -4.42 2.06 6.81
C ASP A 53 -3.77 1.73 5.46
N ILE A 54 -4.24 0.72 4.72
CA ILE A 54 -3.65 0.41 3.41
C ILE A 54 -4.46 1.10 2.32
N VAL A 55 -4.16 2.38 2.10
CA VAL A 55 -4.51 3.06 0.85
C VAL A 55 -4.02 2.16 -0.29
N PRO A 56 -4.88 1.70 -1.22
CA PRO A 56 -4.46 0.84 -2.32
C PRO A 56 -3.28 1.49 -3.02
N TYR A 57 -2.19 0.73 -3.19
CA TYR A 57 -0.98 1.22 -3.84
C TYR A 57 -1.33 1.72 -5.25
N ARG A 58 -1.37 3.05 -5.42
CA ARG A 58 -1.47 3.65 -6.75
C ARG A 58 -0.25 3.21 -7.56
N THR A 59 -0.50 2.77 -8.78
CA THR A 59 0.55 2.52 -9.77
C THR A 59 1.37 3.79 -10.01
N LYS A 60 2.57 3.63 -10.56
CA LYS A 60 3.42 4.78 -10.89
C LYS A 60 2.73 5.71 -11.89
N GLU A 61 1.94 5.13 -12.77
CA GLU A 61 1.14 5.81 -13.78
C GLU A 61 0.02 6.63 -13.12
N GLU A 62 -0.79 6.02 -12.24
CA GLU A 62 -1.85 6.72 -11.49
C GLU A 62 -1.29 7.84 -10.59
N LEU A 63 -0.10 7.64 -10.02
CA LEU A 63 0.57 8.67 -9.22
C LEU A 63 0.98 9.87 -10.09
N LYS A 64 1.51 9.62 -11.28
CA LYS A 64 1.88 10.67 -12.24
C LYS A 64 0.66 11.41 -12.76
N GLU A 65 -0.41 10.69 -13.07
CA GLU A 65 -1.66 11.29 -13.53
C GLU A 65 -2.26 12.19 -12.45
N GLY A 66 -2.34 11.71 -11.20
CA GLY A 66 -2.80 12.54 -10.08
C GLY A 66 -1.91 13.77 -9.83
N PHE A 67 -0.59 13.63 -9.95
CA PHE A 67 0.32 14.77 -9.84
C PHE A 67 0.14 15.79 -10.99
N ASN A 68 -0.03 15.31 -12.22
CA ASN A 68 -0.27 16.16 -13.38
C ASN A 68 -1.61 16.90 -13.26
N GLN A 69 -2.65 16.23 -12.79
CA GLN A 69 -3.95 16.84 -12.53
C GLN A 69 -3.83 17.94 -11.48
N ALA A 70 -3.18 17.68 -10.35
CA ALA A 70 -2.94 18.69 -9.32
C ALA A 70 -2.16 19.91 -9.84
N CYS A 71 -1.16 19.69 -10.71
CA CYS A 71 -0.43 20.78 -11.37
C CYS A 71 -1.32 21.61 -12.29
N GLN A 72 -2.24 20.96 -13.02
CA GLN A 72 -3.19 21.65 -13.89
C GLN A 72 -4.20 22.46 -13.09
N GLU A 73 -4.77 21.89 -12.03
CA GLU A 73 -5.70 22.57 -11.12
C GLU A 73 -5.06 23.80 -10.47
N ALA A 74 -3.83 23.67 -9.96
CA ALA A 74 -3.07 24.79 -9.39
C ALA A 74 -2.84 25.91 -10.43
N LYS A 75 -2.58 25.55 -11.70
CA LYS A 75 -2.44 26.52 -12.79
C LYS A 75 -3.78 27.20 -13.09
N HIS A 76 -4.87 26.45 -13.17
CA HIS A 76 -6.19 27.01 -13.42
C HIS A 76 -6.66 27.94 -12.30
N TYR A 77 -6.33 27.62 -11.04
CA TYR A 77 -6.58 28.50 -9.91
C TYR A 77 -5.81 29.82 -10.04
N LYS A 78 -4.50 29.75 -10.35
CA LYS A 78 -3.66 30.94 -10.56
C LYS A 78 -4.15 31.80 -11.73
N ASP A 79 -4.62 31.19 -12.80
CA ASP A 79 -5.16 31.87 -13.98
C ASP A 79 -6.59 32.43 -13.75
N GLY A 80 -7.16 32.25 -12.55
CA GLY A 80 -8.53 32.69 -12.22
C GLY A 80 -9.63 31.88 -12.91
N LYS A 81 -9.28 30.74 -13.52
CA LYS A 81 -10.19 29.87 -14.27
C LYS A 81 -10.83 28.78 -13.39
N LEU A 82 -10.32 28.59 -12.18
CA LEU A 82 -10.85 27.66 -11.19
C LEU A 82 -11.18 28.45 -9.92
N GLN A 83 -12.44 28.40 -9.48
CA GLN A 83 -12.83 28.88 -8.16
C GLN A 83 -12.88 27.69 -7.21
N LEU A 84 -12.25 27.84 -6.05
CA LEU A 84 -12.28 26.85 -4.98
C LEU A 84 -13.44 27.18 -4.05
N GLN A 85 -14.16 26.17 -3.60
CA GLN A 85 -15.16 26.35 -2.58
C GLN A 85 -14.49 26.66 -1.23
N THR A 86 -15.15 27.49 -0.43
CA THR A 86 -14.73 27.73 0.95
C THR A 86 -15.15 26.54 1.84
N TRP A 87 -14.47 26.40 2.98
CA TRP A 87 -14.85 25.39 3.97
C TRP A 87 -16.29 25.55 4.47
N GLU A 88 -16.81 26.77 4.50
CA GLU A 88 -18.17 27.09 4.91
C GLU A 88 -19.20 26.60 3.88
N GLU A 89 -18.92 26.78 2.59
CA GLU A 89 -19.76 26.26 1.50
C GLU A 89 -19.85 24.74 1.54
N VAL A 90 -18.70 24.06 1.69
CA VAL A 90 -18.64 22.60 1.77
C VAL A 90 -19.38 22.06 3.00
N TYR A 91 -19.29 22.75 4.15
CA TYR A 91 -19.96 22.33 5.38
C TYR A 91 -21.49 22.37 5.27
N HIS A 92 -22.04 23.33 4.52
CA HIS A 92 -23.48 23.47 4.32
C HIS A 92 -24.07 22.53 3.26
N GLU A 93 -23.23 21.85 2.48
CA GLU A 93 -23.64 20.87 1.45
C GLU A 93 -23.73 19.42 1.97
N LEU A 94 -23.27 19.15 3.20
CA LEU A 94 -23.32 17.84 3.87
C LEU A 94 -24.59 17.64 4.71
#